data_AF-A0A0F9U4L6-F1
#
_entry.id   AF-A0A0F9U4L6-F1
#
_cell.length_a   1.000
_cell.length_b   1.000
_cell.length_c   1.000
_cell.angle_alpha   90.00
_cell.angle_beta   90.00
_cell.angle_gamma   90.00
#
_symmetry.space_group_name_H-M   'P 1'
#
loop_
_entity.id
_entity.type
_entity.pdbx_description
1 polymer ?
#
loop_
_entity_poly.entity_id
_entity_poly.type
_entity_poly.pdbx_seq_one_letter_code
_entity_poly.pdbx_strand_id
1 'polypeptide(L)'
;MSPDKDSDKDSDREDINRFIKEADDKLGKFTSILEKFGLDIITKMGQTNVKINTLTEKINKLSKATIDVKALLPQLTNVIENQKILEAELDLIRTLIQRSDISFHSKEGNSGAIERDTSATDKKNSIIEQFNSLRMYLEEGSDPKIVITRLEKIKKDIYVFTGGHRILSEIRQFNNKLNGVKSLSEEIRNDLKEKITFWINKLSVKG
;
A
#
# COMPACT_ATOMS: atom_id res chain seq x y z
N MET A 1 56.47 36.53 89.02
CA MET A 1 56.39 37.32 87.79
C MET A 1 55.91 36.36 86.73
N SER A 2 54.60 36.32 86.49
CA SER A 2 53.94 35.28 85.69
C SER A 2 53.31 35.92 84.45
N PRO A 3 53.87 35.68 83.26
CA PRO A 3 53.18 35.93 82.00
C PRO A 3 52.90 34.57 81.35
N ASP A 4 51.70 34.01 81.53
CA ASP A 4 51.33 32.74 80.86
C ASP A 4 49.81 32.47 80.83
N LYS A 5 48.99 33.52 80.78
CA LYS A 5 47.51 33.37 80.74
C LYS A 5 46.81 34.01 79.54
N ASP A 6 47.52 34.74 78.70
CA ASP A 6 46.94 35.42 77.54
C ASP A 6 47.25 34.71 76.19
N SER A 7 48.28 33.86 76.11
CA SER A 7 48.59 33.09 74.89
C SER A 7 47.60 31.96 74.59
N ASP A 8 47.08 31.27 75.61
CA ASP A 8 46.12 30.16 75.46
C ASP A 8 44.76 30.63 74.91
N LYS A 9 44.32 31.85 75.27
CA LYS A 9 43.01 32.37 74.86
C LYS A 9 42.95 32.79 73.39
N ASP A 10 44.07 33.23 72.82
CA ASP A 10 44.14 33.59 71.41
C ASP A 10 44.23 32.33 70.52
N SER A 11 44.91 31.27 70.99
CA SER A 11 44.93 29.97 70.31
C SER A 11 43.54 29.33 70.23
N ASP A 12 42.78 29.32 71.34
CA ASP A 12 41.41 28.78 71.36
C ASP A 12 40.46 29.55 70.42
N ARG A 13 40.65 30.87 70.29
CA ARG A 13 39.86 31.71 69.38
C ARG A 13 40.16 31.44 67.92
N GLU A 14 41.43 31.21 67.57
CA GLU A 14 41.83 30.82 66.21
C GLU A 14 41.27 29.45 65.82
N ASP A 15 41.27 28.49 66.74
CA ASP A 15 40.70 27.16 66.52
C ASP A 15 39.17 27.21 66.33
N ILE A 16 38.46 28.02 67.12
CA ILE A 16 37.01 28.25 66.95
C ILE A 16 36.73 28.91 65.60
N ASN A 17 37.50 29.93 65.21
CA ASN A 17 37.35 30.60 63.92
C ASN A 17 37.62 29.65 62.74
N ARG A 18 38.62 28.77 62.86
CA ARG A 18 38.90 27.73 61.87
C ARG A 18 37.73 26.75 61.75
N PHE A 19 37.17 26.30 62.88
CA PHE A 19 36.02 25.41 62.90
C PHE A 19 34.77 26.04 62.25
N ILE A 20 34.48 27.31 62.57
CA ILE A 20 33.35 28.05 61.98
C ILE A 20 33.52 28.16 60.46
N LYS A 21 34.73 28.47 60.00
CA LYS A 21 35.04 28.57 58.57
C LYS A 21 34.90 27.23 57.86
N GLU A 22 35.39 26.14 58.45
CA GLU A 22 35.20 24.79 57.90
C GLU A 22 33.72 24.37 57.86
N ALA A 23 32.94 24.75 58.88
CA ALA A 23 31.51 24.49 58.93
C ALA A 23 30.77 25.25 57.82
N ASP A 24 31.10 26.53 57.61
CA ASP A 24 30.55 27.36 56.54
C ASP A 24 30.91 26.79 55.15
N ASP A 25 32.16 26.39 54.94
CA ASP A 25 32.62 25.75 53.70
C ASP A 25 31.88 24.43 53.42
N LYS A 26 31.64 23.62 54.46
CA LYS A 26 30.85 22.37 54.35
C LYS A 26 29.39 22.65 54.06
N LEU A 27 28.81 23.68 54.68
CA LEU A 27 27.43 24.08 54.47
C LEU A 27 27.24 24.62 53.05
N GLY A 28 28.17 25.42 52.53
CA GLY A 28 28.18 25.87 51.14
C GLY A 28 28.26 24.71 50.14
N LYS A 29 29.12 23.72 50.40
CA LYS A 29 29.18 22.48 49.59
C LYS A 29 27.87 21.70 49.64
N PHE A 30 27.26 21.58 50.81
CA PHE A 30 25.98 20.90 50.97
C PHE A 30 24.84 21.60 50.22
N THR A 31 24.75 22.93 50.32
CA THR A 31 23.78 23.74 49.56
C THR A 31 23.96 23.54 48.06
N SER A 32 25.20 23.54 47.55
CA SER A 32 25.47 23.28 46.14
C SER A 32 25.05 21.87 45.69
N ILE A 33 25.21 20.86 46.55
CA ILE A 33 24.74 19.49 46.27
C ILE A 33 23.21 19.48 46.20
N LEU A 34 22.53 20.15 47.13
CA LEU A 34 21.07 20.26 47.16
C LEU A 34 20.50 20.97 45.93
N GLU A 35 21.13 22.06 45.50
CA GLU A 35 20.76 22.78 44.27
C GLU A 35 20.89 21.89 43.04
N LYS A 36 22.02 21.18 42.89
CA LYS A 36 22.24 20.26 41.78
C LYS A 36 21.24 19.11 41.80
N PHE A 37 20.95 18.56 42.97
CA PHE A 37 19.97 17.50 43.12
C PHE A 37 18.55 17.96 42.78
N GLY A 38 18.16 19.15 43.23
CA GLY A 38 16.88 19.77 42.87
C GLY A 38 16.75 19.97 41.37
N LEU A 39 17.80 20.49 40.71
CA LEU A 39 17.82 20.67 39.26
C LEU A 39 17.71 19.34 38.50
N ASP A 40 18.43 18.29 38.93
CA ASP A 40 18.36 16.96 38.32
C ASP A 40 16.96 16.34 38.47
N ILE A 41 16.32 16.50 39.64
CA ILE A 41 14.93 16.06 39.85
C ILE A 41 13.99 16.79 38.88
N ILE A 42 14.05 18.13 38.82
CA ILE A 42 13.19 18.92 37.94
C ILE A 42 13.38 18.50 36.48
N THR A 43 14.63 18.29 36.07
CA THR A 43 14.98 17.86 34.71
C THR A 43 14.43 16.48 34.40
N LYS A 44 14.65 15.51 35.29
CA LYS A 44 14.14 14.13 35.13
C LYS A 44 12.61 14.07 35.17
N MET A 45 11.98 14.87 36.00
CA MET A 45 10.52 14.96 36.08
C MET A 45 9.94 15.57 34.79
N GLY A 46 10.58 16.61 34.25
CA GLY A 46 10.22 17.20 32.96
C GLY A 46 10.34 16.19 31.82
N GLN A 47 11.46 15.47 31.72
CA GLN A 47 11.65 14.41 30.73
C GLN A 47 10.62 13.29 30.87
N THR A 48 10.28 12.91 32.10
CA THR A 48 9.27 11.88 32.38
C THR A 48 7.89 12.33 31.95
N ASN A 49 7.52 13.60 32.21
CA ASN A 49 6.24 14.16 31.79
C ASN A 49 6.10 14.16 30.25
N VAL A 50 7.16 14.52 29.53
CA VAL A 50 7.20 14.44 28.06
C VAL A 50 6.98 13.00 27.60
N LYS A 51 7.68 12.02 28.20
CA LYS A 51 7.51 10.60 27.87
C LYS A 51 6.09 10.10 28.13
N ILE A 52 5.48 10.50 29.25
CA ILE A 52 4.08 10.16 29.58
C ILE A 52 3.14 10.72 28.52
N ASN A 53 3.29 11.99 28.13
CA ASN A 53 2.46 12.60 27.08
C ASN A 53 2.59 11.88 25.74
N THR A 54 3.82 11.53 25.34
CA THR A 54 4.04 10.72 24.12
C THR A 54 3.38 9.34 24.22
N LEU A 55 3.44 8.69 25.39
CA LEU A 55 2.81 7.39 25.60
C LEU A 55 1.29 7.50 25.53
N THR A 56 0.71 8.52 26.14
CA THR A 56 -0.73 8.83 26.06
C THR A 56 -1.18 9.05 24.62
N GLU A 57 -0.41 9.80 23.82
CA GLU A 57 -0.72 10.00 22.40
C GLU A 57 -0.68 8.68 21.61
N LYS A 58 0.32 7.82 21.87
CA LYS A 58 0.40 6.49 21.25
C LYS A 58 -0.77 5.59 21.64
N ILE A 59 -1.20 5.63 22.91
CA ILE A 59 -2.37 4.89 23.39
C ILE A 59 -3.63 5.37 22.67
N ASN A 60 -3.80 6.69 22.50
CA ASN A 60 -4.95 7.24 21.77
C ASN A 60 -4.96 6.82 20.30
N LYS A 61 -3.80 6.80 19.63
CA LYS A 61 -3.66 6.30 18.25
C LYS A 61 -4.01 4.81 18.15
N LEU A 62 -3.54 3.99 19.09
CA LEU A 62 -3.87 2.56 19.16
C LEU A 62 -5.35 2.31 19.40
N SER A 63 -5.97 3.08 20.30
CA SER A 63 -7.40 3.01 20.57
C SER A 63 -8.22 3.32 19.31
N LYS A 64 -7.85 4.39 18.59
CA LYS A 64 -8.48 4.74 17.31
C LYS A 64 -8.33 3.63 16.26
N ALA A 65 -7.11 3.13 16.05
CA ALA A 65 -6.87 2.03 15.11
C ALA A 65 -7.68 0.77 15.47
N THR A 66 -7.85 0.48 16.76
CA THR A 66 -8.66 -0.65 17.24
C THR A 66 -10.14 -0.45 16.91
N ILE A 67 -10.66 0.77 17.07
CA ILE A 67 -12.04 1.11 16.69
C ILE A 67 -12.22 0.94 15.17
N ASP A 68 -11.29 1.46 14.38
CA ASP A 68 -11.32 1.35 12.92
C ASP A 68 -11.33 -0.12 12.48
N VAL A 69 -10.47 -0.97 13.08
CA VAL A 69 -10.45 -2.42 12.81
C VAL A 69 -11.78 -3.08 13.19
N LYS A 70 -12.37 -2.75 14.35
CA LYS A 70 -13.69 -3.27 14.73
C LYS A 70 -14.79 -2.84 13.75
N ALA A 71 -14.69 -1.62 13.22
CA ALA A 71 -15.64 -1.10 12.24
C ALA A 71 -15.55 -1.79 10.86
N LEU A 72 -14.46 -2.50 10.57
CA LEU A 72 -14.33 -3.31 9.34
C LEU A 72 -15.10 -4.64 9.43
N LEU A 73 -15.48 -5.11 10.63
CA LEU A 73 -16.14 -6.39 10.80
C LEU A 73 -17.47 -6.50 10.03
N PRO A 74 -18.38 -5.50 10.05
CA PRO A 74 -19.59 -5.52 9.23
C PRO A 74 -19.30 -5.54 7.72
N GLN A 75 -18.26 -4.83 7.27
CA GLN A 75 -17.86 -4.82 5.86
C GLN A 75 -17.40 -6.21 5.42
N LEU A 76 -16.61 -6.89 6.27
CA LEU A 76 -16.19 -8.26 6.03
C LEU A 76 -17.39 -9.23 5.98
N THR A 77 -18.35 -9.09 6.89
CA THR A 77 -19.59 -9.88 6.87
C THR A 77 -20.35 -9.71 5.55
N ASN A 78 -20.49 -8.48 5.06
CA ASN A 78 -21.14 -8.21 3.76
C ASN A 78 -20.37 -8.85 2.59
N VAL A 79 -19.04 -8.82 2.62
CA VAL A 79 -18.23 -9.50 1.58
C VAL A 79 -18.46 -11.00 1.61
N ILE A 80 -18.50 -11.63 2.79
CA ILE A 80 -18.77 -13.06 2.94
C ILE A 80 -20.19 -13.40 2.44
N GLU A 81 -21.18 -12.56 2.75
CA GLU A 81 -22.56 -12.77 2.28
C GLU A 81 -22.66 -12.67 0.76
N ASN A 82 -22.03 -11.65 0.15
CA ASN A 82 -21.95 -11.52 -1.31
C ASN A 82 -21.25 -12.71 -1.96
N GLN A 83 -20.20 -13.26 -1.33
CA GLN A 83 -19.53 -14.47 -1.81
C GLN A 83 -20.47 -15.67 -1.83
N LYS A 84 -21.28 -15.86 -0.78
CA LYS A 84 -22.27 -16.95 -0.74
C LYS A 84 -23.34 -16.80 -1.82
N ILE A 85 -23.80 -15.57 -2.08
CA ILE A 85 -24.76 -15.30 -3.16
C ILE A 85 -24.15 -15.67 -4.51
N LEU A 86 -22.92 -15.22 -4.78
CA LEU A 86 -22.20 -15.55 -6.01
C LEU A 86 -21.98 -17.05 -6.19
N GLU A 87 -21.64 -17.77 -5.12
CA GLU A 87 -21.48 -19.22 -5.13
C GLU A 87 -22.80 -19.92 -5.51
N ALA A 88 -23.92 -19.49 -4.93
CA ALA A 88 -25.24 -20.00 -5.28
C ALA A 88 -25.62 -19.72 -6.75
N GLU A 89 -25.32 -18.52 -7.25
CA GLU A 89 -25.55 -18.17 -8.66
C GLU A 89 -24.68 -19.00 -9.62
N LEU A 90 -23.42 -19.25 -9.26
CA LEU A 90 -22.52 -20.11 -10.04
C LEU A 90 -23.01 -21.56 -10.07
N ASP A 91 -23.52 -22.08 -8.95
CA ASP A 91 -24.12 -23.41 -8.91
C ASP A 91 -25.39 -23.50 -9.77
N LEU A 92 -26.19 -22.45 -9.82
CA LEU A 92 -27.33 -22.36 -10.74
C LEU A 92 -26.86 -22.38 -12.20
N ILE A 93 -25.85 -21.58 -12.56
CA ILE A 93 -25.27 -21.58 -13.91
C ILE A 93 -24.73 -22.96 -14.27
N ARG A 94 -23.99 -23.61 -13.34
CA ARG A 94 -23.48 -24.97 -13.54
C ARG A 94 -24.60 -25.97 -13.80
N THR A 95 -25.68 -25.87 -13.04
CA THR A 95 -26.87 -26.72 -13.22
C THR A 95 -27.54 -26.46 -14.57
N LEU A 96 -27.64 -25.20 -14.99
CA LEU A 96 -28.20 -24.82 -16.28
C LEU A 96 -27.34 -25.35 -17.44
N ILE A 97 -26.02 -25.24 -17.37
CA ILE A 97 -25.08 -25.79 -18.36
C ILE A 97 -25.25 -27.31 -18.47
N GLN A 98 -25.23 -28.02 -17.33
CA GLN A 98 -25.44 -29.47 -17.29
C GLN A 98 -26.80 -29.89 -17.88
N ARG A 99 -27.86 -29.08 -17.66
CA ARG A 99 -29.18 -29.34 -18.24
C ARG A 99 -29.25 -29.01 -19.73
N SER A 100 -28.53 -27.99 -20.21
CA SER A 100 -28.47 -27.67 -21.63
C SER A 100 -27.72 -28.73 -22.44
N ASP A 101 -26.68 -29.37 -21.89
CA ASP A 101 -25.98 -30.48 -22.55
C ASP A 101 -26.90 -31.70 -22.77
N ILE A 102 -27.91 -31.90 -21.92
CA ILE A 102 -28.90 -32.98 -22.05
C ILE A 102 -29.91 -32.70 -23.18
N SER A 103 -30.09 -31.44 -23.58
CA SER A 103 -31.09 -31.02 -24.59
C SER A 103 -30.60 -31.14 -26.05
N PHE A 104 -29.29 -31.37 -26.30
CA PHE A 104 -28.72 -31.36 -27.65
C PHE A 104 -28.42 -32.74 -28.24
N HIS A 105 -28.76 -33.84 -27.56
CA HIS A 105 -28.59 -35.18 -28.12
C HIS A 105 -29.84 -35.68 -28.86
N SER A 106 -30.13 -35.07 -30.00
CA SER A 106 -30.88 -35.72 -31.07
C SER A 106 -29.94 -36.17 -32.20
N LYS A 107 -29.62 -37.47 -32.15
CA LYS A 107 -29.22 -38.39 -33.24
C LYS A 107 -28.00 -38.10 -34.13
N GLU A 108 -27.11 -39.10 -34.08
CA GLU A 108 -26.26 -39.67 -35.14
C GLU A 108 -25.12 -38.82 -35.75
N GLY A 109 -23.88 -39.30 -35.56
CA GLY A 109 -22.79 -38.96 -36.47
C GLY A 109 -21.37 -39.07 -35.91
N ASN A 110 -20.77 -40.25 -36.05
CA ASN A 110 -19.35 -40.48 -36.39
C ASN A 110 -18.22 -40.26 -35.35
N SER A 111 -17.53 -41.39 -35.09
CA SER A 111 -16.09 -41.56 -34.81
C SER A 111 -15.29 -40.42 -34.15
N GLY A 112 -14.99 -40.62 -32.87
CA GLY A 112 -13.65 -40.53 -32.29
C GLY A 112 -12.69 -39.46 -32.82
N ALA A 113 -12.92 -38.20 -32.46
CA ALA A 113 -11.87 -37.22 -32.26
C ALA A 113 -12.14 -36.56 -30.91
N ILE A 114 -11.14 -36.56 -30.04
CA ILE A 114 -11.18 -35.73 -28.83
C ILE A 114 -11.16 -34.28 -29.33
N GLU A 115 -12.32 -33.65 -29.48
CA GLU A 115 -12.43 -32.21 -29.69
C GLU A 115 -11.87 -31.52 -28.45
N ARG A 116 -10.62 -31.07 -28.54
CA ARG A 116 -10.13 -30.02 -27.64
C ARG A 116 -11.06 -28.82 -27.83
N ASP A 117 -11.68 -28.35 -26.74
CA ASP A 117 -12.42 -27.09 -26.71
C ASP A 117 -11.58 -25.97 -27.33
N THR A 118 -11.85 -25.65 -28.60
CA THR A 118 -11.08 -24.65 -29.37
C THR A 118 -11.44 -23.23 -28.97
N SER A 119 -12.49 -23.04 -28.17
CA SER A 119 -13.04 -21.71 -27.86
C SER A 119 -12.03 -20.77 -27.20
N ALA A 120 -11.10 -21.30 -26.39
CA ALA A 120 -10.02 -20.53 -25.78
C ALA A 120 -8.94 -20.13 -26.80
N THR A 121 -8.61 -21.02 -27.75
CA THR A 121 -7.67 -20.77 -28.84
C THR A 121 -8.25 -19.77 -29.85
N ASP A 122 -9.53 -19.90 -30.15
CA ASP A 122 -10.25 -19.04 -31.11
C ASP A 122 -10.39 -17.60 -30.60
N LYS A 123 -10.70 -17.43 -29.30
CA LYS A 123 -10.74 -16.10 -28.66
C LYS A 123 -9.36 -15.44 -28.61
N LYS A 124 -8.31 -16.20 -28.31
CA LYS A 124 -6.93 -15.70 -28.34
C LYS A 124 -6.53 -15.22 -29.74
N ASN A 125 -6.79 -16.03 -30.76
CA ASN A 125 -6.49 -15.69 -32.15
C ASN A 125 -7.27 -14.45 -32.59
N SER A 126 -8.56 -14.36 -32.24
CA SER A 126 -9.38 -13.17 -32.54
C SER A 126 -8.82 -11.89 -31.91
N ILE A 127 -8.35 -11.93 -30.66
CA ILE A 127 -7.74 -10.76 -30.00
C ILE A 127 -6.43 -10.35 -30.71
N ILE A 128 -5.61 -11.32 -31.12
CA ILE A 128 -4.36 -11.06 -31.85
C ILE A 128 -4.66 -10.43 -33.22
N GLU A 129 -5.67 -10.94 -33.93
CA GLU A 129 -6.12 -10.36 -35.21
C GLU A 129 -6.62 -8.93 -35.05
N GLN A 130 -7.39 -8.63 -34.01
CA GLN A 130 -7.84 -7.26 -33.74
C GLN A 130 -6.67 -6.31 -33.46
N PHE A 131 -5.65 -6.77 -32.72
CA PHE A 131 -4.42 -5.99 -32.52
C PHE A 131 -3.63 -5.77 -33.80
N ASN A 132 -3.50 -6.79 -34.65
CA ASN A 132 -2.82 -6.66 -35.95
C ASN A 132 -3.58 -5.72 -36.88
N SER A 133 -4.91 -5.80 -36.92
CA SER A 133 -5.77 -4.87 -37.68
C SER A 133 -5.61 -3.42 -37.19
N LEU A 134 -5.51 -3.22 -35.87
CA LEU A 134 -5.22 -1.90 -35.30
C LEU A 134 -3.82 -1.41 -35.70
N ARG A 135 -2.82 -2.29 -35.67
CA ARG A 135 -1.44 -1.97 -36.06
C ARG A 135 -1.35 -1.52 -37.53
N MET A 136 -2.05 -2.20 -38.44
CA MET A 136 -2.14 -1.80 -39.85
C MET A 136 -2.84 -0.45 -40.00
N TYR A 137 -3.94 -0.24 -39.28
CA TYR A 137 -4.66 1.04 -39.31
C TYR A 137 -3.80 2.24 -38.86
N LEU A 138 -2.78 2.01 -38.02
CA LEU A 138 -1.80 3.03 -37.60
C LEU A 138 -0.86 3.52 -38.71
N GLU A 139 -0.76 2.79 -39.83
CA GLU A 139 0.10 3.15 -40.97
C GLU A 139 -0.56 4.16 -41.91
N GLU A 140 -1.89 4.22 -41.94
CA GLU A 140 -2.66 4.97 -42.94
C GLU A 140 -3.09 6.39 -42.52
N GLY A 141 -2.56 6.92 -41.41
CA GLY A 141 -2.93 8.25 -40.90
C GLY A 141 -4.23 8.22 -40.10
N SER A 142 -4.15 7.71 -38.87
CA SER A 142 -5.32 7.32 -38.07
C SER A 142 -5.92 8.45 -37.25
N ASP A 143 -7.25 8.45 -37.17
CA ASP A 143 -8.00 9.27 -36.21
C ASP A 143 -7.82 8.71 -34.78
N PRO A 144 -7.33 9.53 -33.81
CA PRO A 144 -7.24 9.16 -32.41
C PRO A 144 -8.55 8.56 -31.84
N LYS A 145 -9.72 9.05 -32.27
CA LYS A 145 -11.02 8.54 -31.78
C LYS A 145 -11.30 7.10 -32.24
N ILE A 146 -10.92 6.77 -33.47
CA ILE A 146 -11.09 5.41 -34.02
C ILE A 146 -10.13 4.46 -33.30
N VAL A 147 -8.90 4.90 -33.04
CA VAL A 147 -7.91 4.12 -32.28
C VAL A 147 -8.39 3.83 -30.86
N ILE A 148 -8.91 4.84 -30.14
CA ILE A 148 -9.48 4.66 -28.79
C ILE A 148 -10.64 3.65 -28.81
N THR A 149 -11.54 3.77 -29.78
CA THR A 149 -12.70 2.87 -29.91
C THR A 149 -12.27 1.42 -30.12
N ARG A 150 -11.29 1.19 -31.00
CA ARG A 150 -10.73 -0.15 -31.26
C ARG A 150 -9.99 -0.69 -30.03
N LEU A 151 -9.21 0.13 -29.34
CA LEU A 151 -8.53 -0.25 -28.11
C LEU A 151 -9.51 -0.62 -26.98
N GLU A 152 -10.62 0.12 -26.84
CA GLU A 152 -11.67 -0.21 -25.86
C GLU A 152 -12.39 -1.53 -26.19
N LYS A 153 -12.61 -1.82 -27.47
CA LYS A 153 -13.16 -3.12 -27.90
C LYS A 153 -12.20 -4.26 -27.53
N ILE A 154 -10.93 -4.13 -27.90
CA ILE A 154 -9.90 -5.12 -27.58
C ILE A 154 -9.77 -5.31 -26.06
N LYS A 155 -9.86 -4.21 -25.28
CA LYS A 155 -9.83 -4.26 -23.81
C LYS A 155 -10.97 -5.12 -23.25
N LYS A 156 -12.20 -4.99 -23.78
CA LYS A 156 -13.35 -5.81 -23.36
C LYS A 156 -13.11 -7.29 -23.69
N ASP A 157 -12.61 -7.59 -24.88
CA ASP A 157 -12.37 -8.96 -25.31
C ASP A 157 -11.25 -9.62 -24.47
N ILE A 158 -10.19 -8.88 -24.14
CA ILE A 158 -9.14 -9.35 -23.21
C ILE A 158 -9.68 -9.57 -21.79
N TYR A 159 -10.60 -8.73 -21.32
CA TYR A 159 -11.23 -8.91 -20.02
C TYR A 159 -12.03 -10.22 -19.99
N VAL A 160 -12.83 -10.48 -21.03
CA VAL A 160 -13.58 -11.74 -21.16
C VAL A 160 -12.65 -12.95 -21.26
N PHE A 161 -11.51 -12.81 -21.95
CA PHE A 161 -10.56 -13.91 -22.15
C PHE A 161 -9.65 -14.20 -20.94
N THR A 162 -9.20 -13.17 -20.20
CA THR A 162 -8.16 -13.32 -19.15
C THR A 162 -8.58 -12.86 -17.76
N GLY A 163 -9.76 -12.26 -17.59
CA GLY A 163 -10.32 -11.88 -16.30
C GLY A 163 -9.67 -10.69 -15.58
N GLY A 164 -8.77 -9.92 -16.22
CA GLY A 164 -8.25 -8.69 -15.61
C GLY A 164 -6.73 -8.47 -15.64
N HIS A 165 -6.05 -8.69 -16.76
CA HIS A 165 -4.60 -8.54 -16.84
C HIS A 165 -4.07 -7.09 -16.84
N ARG A 166 -2.79 -6.93 -16.49
CA ARG A 166 -2.00 -5.67 -16.58
C ARG A 166 -2.15 -4.95 -17.93
N ILE A 167 -2.40 -5.70 -19.00
CA ILE A 167 -2.70 -5.18 -20.34
C ILE A 167 -3.91 -4.22 -20.33
N LEU A 168 -4.96 -4.51 -19.56
CA LEU A 168 -6.15 -3.65 -19.47
C LEU A 168 -5.82 -2.27 -18.88
N SER A 169 -4.94 -2.23 -17.88
CA SER A 169 -4.49 -0.98 -17.27
C SER A 169 -3.62 -0.17 -18.24
N GLU A 170 -2.73 -0.85 -18.97
CA GLU A 170 -1.87 -0.21 -19.97
C GLU A 170 -2.67 0.34 -21.16
N ILE A 171 -3.67 -0.40 -21.66
CA ILE A 171 -4.60 0.10 -22.69
C ILE A 171 -5.36 1.33 -22.18
N ARG A 172 -5.85 1.32 -20.93
CA ARG A 172 -6.55 2.48 -20.34
C ARG A 172 -5.63 3.70 -20.24
N GLN A 173 -4.39 3.52 -19.79
CA GLN A 173 -3.42 4.61 -19.72
C GLN A 173 -3.12 5.16 -21.12
N PHE A 174 -3.01 4.29 -22.12
CA PHE A 174 -2.79 4.71 -23.50
C PHE A 174 -3.99 5.49 -24.07
N ASN A 175 -5.21 5.00 -23.85
CA ASN A 175 -6.45 5.71 -24.24
C ASN A 175 -6.54 7.09 -23.57
N ASN A 176 -6.14 7.21 -22.31
CA ASN A 176 -6.09 8.51 -21.63
C ASN A 176 -5.07 9.49 -22.27
N LYS A 177 -3.93 8.99 -22.77
CA LYS A 177 -2.96 9.82 -23.50
C LYS A 177 -3.49 10.26 -24.87
N LEU A 178 -4.34 9.43 -25.50
CA LEU A 178 -4.98 9.75 -26.78
C LEU A 178 -6.19 10.68 -26.63
N ASN A 179 -6.83 10.67 -25.45
CA ASN A 179 -7.95 11.56 -25.16
C ASN A 179 -7.51 13.03 -25.18
N GLY A 180 -8.06 13.80 -26.13
CA GLY A 180 -7.76 15.22 -26.29
C GLY A 180 -6.71 15.52 -27.37
N VAL A 181 -6.11 14.50 -27.98
CA VAL A 181 -5.19 14.66 -29.10
C VAL A 181 -5.99 14.80 -30.40
N LYS A 182 -5.72 15.83 -31.21
CA LYS A 182 -6.42 16.07 -32.49
C LYS A 182 -5.90 15.18 -33.63
N SER A 183 -4.63 14.78 -33.58
CA SER A 183 -3.98 13.92 -34.58
C SER A 183 -2.84 13.14 -33.94
N LEU A 184 -2.63 11.89 -34.36
CA LEU A 184 -1.55 11.07 -33.82
C LEU A 184 -0.21 11.51 -34.39
N SER A 185 0.72 11.95 -33.53
CA SER A 185 2.11 12.13 -33.94
C SER A 185 2.75 10.79 -34.31
N GLU A 186 3.82 10.83 -35.09
CA GLU A 186 4.59 9.64 -35.46
C GLU A 186 5.16 8.92 -34.22
N GLU A 187 5.62 9.67 -33.23
CA GLU A 187 6.10 9.14 -31.95
C GLU A 187 5.01 8.35 -31.21
N ILE A 188 3.80 8.88 -31.11
CA ILE A 188 2.68 8.20 -30.44
C ILE A 188 2.26 6.93 -31.21
N ARG A 189 2.30 6.99 -32.55
CA ARG A 189 2.01 5.81 -33.38
C ARG A 189 3.04 4.71 -33.16
N ASN A 190 4.32 5.07 -33.11
CA ASN A 190 5.39 4.09 -32.89
C ASN A 190 5.33 3.50 -31.47
N ASP A 191 5.11 4.32 -30.43
CA ASP A 191 4.89 3.82 -29.06
C ASP A 191 3.69 2.86 -29.02
N LEU A 192 2.58 3.19 -29.67
CA LEU A 192 1.42 2.30 -29.72
C LEU A 192 1.73 0.98 -30.44
N LYS A 193 2.47 1.00 -31.56
CA LYS A 193 2.86 -0.22 -32.29
C LYS A 193 3.75 -1.13 -31.43
N GLU A 194 4.70 -0.55 -30.70
CA GLU A 194 5.55 -1.28 -29.77
C GLU A 194 4.72 -1.90 -28.63
N LYS A 195 3.80 -1.13 -28.04
CA LYS A 195 2.87 -1.61 -27.00
C LYS A 195 1.98 -2.75 -27.50
N ILE A 196 1.43 -2.64 -28.70
CA ILE A 196 0.64 -3.70 -29.33
C ILE A 196 1.47 -4.99 -29.46
N THR A 197 2.71 -4.88 -29.94
CA THR A 197 3.62 -6.03 -30.08
C THR A 197 3.91 -6.67 -28.72
N PHE A 198 4.15 -5.86 -27.70
CA PHE A 198 4.34 -6.33 -26.33
C PHE A 198 3.10 -7.05 -25.78
N TRP A 199 1.89 -6.52 -26.02
CA TRP A 199 0.65 -7.13 -25.57
C TRP A 199 0.37 -8.47 -26.28
N ILE A 200 0.60 -8.57 -27.59
CA ILE A 200 0.51 -9.83 -28.33
C ILE A 200 1.47 -10.86 -27.75
N ASN A 201 2.75 -10.52 -27.59
CA ASN A 201 3.75 -11.43 -27.03
C ASN A 201 3.35 -11.94 -25.64
N LYS A 202 2.80 -11.06 -24.80
CA LYS A 202 2.35 -11.42 -23.45
C LYS A 202 1.13 -12.33 -23.44
N LEU A 203 0.21 -12.18 -24.41
CA LEU A 203 -0.90 -13.09 -24.64
C LEU A 203 -0.43 -14.43 -25.22
N SER A 204 0.68 -14.45 -25.95
CA SER A 204 1.28 -15.65 -26.54
C SER A 204 2.08 -16.49 -25.55
N VAL A 205 2.81 -15.88 -24.60
CA VAL A 205 3.71 -16.55 -23.64
C VAL A 205 2.98 -17.27 -22.50
N LYS A 206 1.71 -16.95 -22.23
CA LYS A 206 0.86 -17.75 -21.34
C LYS A 206 0.07 -18.77 -22.18
N GLY A 207 0.72 -19.88 -22.50
CA GLY A 207 0.14 -21.11 -23.01
C GLY A 207 0.69 -22.26 -22.21
#